data_AF-A0A7K2ZX91-F1
#
_entry.id   AF-A0A7K2ZX91-F1
#
_cell.length_a   1.000
_cell.length_b   1.000
_cell.length_c   1.000
_cell.angle_alpha   90.00
_cell.angle_beta   90.00
_cell.angle_gamma   90.00
#
_symmetry.space_group_name_H-M   'P 1'
#
loop_
_entity.id
_entity.type
_entity.pdbx_description
1 polymer ?
#
loop_
_entity_poly.entity_id
_entity_poly.type
_entity_poly.pdbx_seq_one_letter_code
_entity_poly.pdbx_strand_id
1 'polypeptide(L)'
;MELGLVGLGKMGGNMRERIRRAGHTVIGYDRNPDLADVHSLEELVGKLKGPRVVWVMVPAGAATQATVDELKELLSEGDVVVDGGNSRWTDDEKHAAELGVKGIG
;
A
#
# COMPACT_ATOMS: atom_id res chain seq x y z
N MET A 1 -14.14 -3.45 6.20
CA MET A 1 -12.72 -3.88 6.22
C MET A 1 -11.83 -2.69 6.52
N GLU A 2 -10.61 -2.93 6.98
CA GLU A 2 -9.55 -1.91 7.15
C GLU A 2 -8.54 -2.08 6.00
N LEU A 3 -8.09 -0.97 5.40
CA LEU A 3 -7.14 -0.95 4.29
C LEU A 3 -6.12 0.17 4.47
N GLY A 4 -4.85 -0.09 4.20
CA GLY A 4 -3.85 0.95 3.99
C GLY A 4 -3.80 1.37 2.53
N LEU A 5 -3.72 2.67 2.24
CA LEU A 5 -3.57 3.16 0.87
C LEU A 5 -2.33 4.06 0.77
N VAL A 6 -1.39 3.71 -0.09
CA VAL A 6 -0.12 4.42 -0.29
C VAL A 6 -0.15 5.19 -1.60
N GLY A 7 0.08 6.49 -1.56
CA GLY A 7 -0.03 7.37 -2.71
C GLY A 7 -1.45 7.95 -2.82
N LEU A 8 -1.60 9.20 -2.42
CA LEU A 8 -2.85 9.95 -2.31
C LEU A 8 -2.94 11.13 -3.28
N GLY A 9 -2.19 11.07 -4.38
CA GLY A 9 -2.40 11.93 -5.54
C GLY A 9 -3.83 11.80 -6.10
N LYS A 10 -4.11 12.42 -7.24
CA LYS A 10 -5.50 12.52 -7.76
C LYS A 10 -6.25 11.18 -7.83
N MET A 11 -5.59 10.09 -8.24
CA MET A 11 -6.24 8.78 -8.31
C MET A 11 -6.42 8.14 -6.91
N GLY A 12 -5.34 8.04 -6.13
CA GLY A 12 -5.38 7.39 -4.83
C GLY A 12 -6.25 8.11 -3.80
N GLY A 13 -6.23 9.45 -3.79
CA GLY A 13 -7.13 10.24 -2.95
C GLY A 13 -8.61 10.00 -3.30
N ASN A 14 -8.96 9.97 -4.58
CA ASN A 14 -10.32 9.63 -5.02
C ASN A 14 -10.70 8.19 -4.65
N MET A 15 -9.77 7.24 -4.74
CA MET A 15 -10.01 5.85 -4.35
C MET A 15 -10.25 5.72 -2.84
N ARG A 16 -9.42 6.37 -2.02
CA ARG A 16 -9.59 6.44 -0.55
C ARG A 16 -10.99 6.91 -0.21
N GLU A 17 -11.42 8.03 -0.78
CA GLU A 17 -12.75 8.59 -0.50
C GLU A 17 -13.89 7.70 -1.02
N ARG A 18 -13.71 7.06 -2.19
CA ARG A 18 -14.70 6.11 -2.72
C ARG A 18 -14.89 4.91 -1.79
N ILE A 19 -13.80 4.33 -1.32
CA ILE A 19 -13.82 3.15 -0.44
C ILE A 19 -14.39 3.53 0.95
N ARG A 20 -14.01 4.70 1.49
CA ARG A 20 -14.60 5.23 2.73
C ARG A 20 -16.12 5.42 2.62
N ARG A 21 -16.61 5.97 1.50
CA ARG A 21 -18.06 6.09 1.23
C ARG A 21 -18.79 4.74 1.14
N ALA A 22 -18.07 3.66 0.85
CA ALA A 22 -18.62 2.30 0.86
C ALA A 22 -18.67 1.68 2.27
N GLY A 23 -18.31 2.43 3.32
CA GLY A 23 -18.35 1.96 4.71
C GLY A 23 -17.11 1.17 5.14
N HIS A 24 -15.97 1.39 4.49
CA HIS A 24 -14.70 0.77 4.86
C HIS A 24 -13.75 1.78 5.50
N THR A 25 -12.92 1.32 6.43
CA THR A 25 -11.89 2.15 7.03
C THR A 25 -10.68 2.14 6.12
N VAL A 26 -10.24 3.32 5.69
CA VAL A 26 -9.01 3.48 4.88
C VAL A 26 -8.10 4.46 5.58
N ILE A 27 -6.86 4.04 5.82
CA ILE A 27 -5.79 4.88 6.35
C ILE A 27 -4.85 5.17 5.19
N GLY A 28 -4.59 6.43 4.89
CA GLY A 28 -3.79 6.85 3.75
C GLY A 28 -2.42 7.37 4.16
N TYR A 29 -1.38 6.95 3.43
CA TYR A 29 -0.04 7.53 3.50
C TYR A 29 0.32 8.18 2.17
N ASP A 30 0.94 9.36 2.23
CA ASP A 30 1.57 10.04 1.09
C ASP A 30 2.80 10.82 1.56
N ARG A 31 3.74 11.05 0.65
CA ARG A 31 4.92 11.90 0.93
C ARG A 31 4.54 13.37 1.13
N ASN A 32 3.45 13.81 0.53
CA ASN A 32 2.85 15.10 0.80
C ASN A 32 2.02 15.02 2.09
N PRO A 33 2.46 15.65 3.19
CA PRO A 33 1.79 15.57 4.48
C PRO A 33 0.38 16.17 4.47
N ASP A 34 0.07 17.08 3.53
CA ASP A 34 -1.27 17.69 3.43
C ASP A 34 -2.34 16.68 2.97
N LEU A 35 -1.94 15.58 2.34
CA LEU A 35 -2.85 14.55 1.82
C LEU A 35 -2.99 13.36 2.79
N ALA A 36 -1.96 13.14 3.62
CA ALA A 36 -1.77 11.93 4.40
C ALA A 36 -2.59 11.90 5.70
N ASP A 37 -3.08 10.71 6.07
CA ASP A 37 -3.70 10.45 7.39
C ASP A 37 -2.66 10.00 8.43
N VAL A 38 -1.50 9.51 7.97
CA VAL A 38 -0.34 9.07 8.76
C VAL A 38 0.95 9.53 8.11
N HIS A 39 2.03 9.65 8.88
CA HIS A 39 3.27 10.28 8.41
C HIS A 39 4.38 9.31 8.01
N SER A 40 4.16 8.00 8.13
CA SER A 40 5.08 6.96 7.65
C SER A 40 4.36 5.66 7.29
N LEU A 41 5.03 4.78 6.54
CA LEU A 41 4.53 3.41 6.28
C LEU A 41 4.49 2.57 7.57
N GLU A 42 5.43 2.79 8.49
CA GLU A 42 5.41 2.14 9.80
C GLU A 42 4.16 2.51 10.59
N GLU A 43 3.78 3.79 10.63
CA GLU A 43 2.55 4.25 11.28
C GLU A 43 1.31 3.68 10.58
N LEU A 44 1.34 3.61 9.24
CA LEU A 44 0.27 2.99 8.46
C LEU A 44 0.05 1.53 8.87
N VAL A 45 1.12 0.72 8.81
CA VAL A 45 1.07 -0.72 9.11
C VAL A 45 0.71 -0.95 10.59
N GLY A 46 1.22 -0.13 11.50
CA GLY A 46 0.94 -0.21 12.93
C GLY A 46 -0.52 0.08 13.31
N LYS A 47 -1.24 0.89 12.50
CA LYS A 47 -2.67 1.17 12.74
C LYS A 47 -3.62 0.13 12.13
N LEU A 48 -3.16 -0.70 11.20
CA LEU A 48 -3.98 -1.73 10.57
C LEU A 48 -4.03 -3.01 11.41
N LYS A 49 -5.21 -3.61 11.49
CA LYS A 49 -5.38 -4.95 12.08
C LYS A 49 -5.11 -6.05 11.06
N GLY A 50 -4.39 -7.09 11.50
CA GLY A 50 -4.04 -8.24 10.67
C GLY A 50 -5.21 -9.21 10.39
N PRO A 51 -5.22 -9.93 9.25
CA PRO A 51 -4.27 -9.80 8.13
C PRO A 51 -4.45 -8.47 7.40
N ARG A 52 -3.33 -7.75 7.20
CA ARG A 52 -3.31 -6.38 6.69
C ARG A 52 -3.35 -6.39 5.18
N VAL A 53 -4.00 -5.39 4.61
CA VAL A 53 -4.03 -5.18 3.16
C VAL A 53 -3.55 -3.76 2.87
N VAL A 54 -2.47 -3.63 2.10
CA VAL A 54 -1.87 -2.35 1.71
C VAL A 54 -1.96 -2.18 0.21
N TRP A 55 -2.70 -1.18 -0.25
CA TRP A 55 -2.87 -0.84 -1.65
C TRP A 55 -1.91 0.28 -2.05
N VAL A 56 -0.96 -0.03 -2.92
CA VAL A 56 0.03 0.89 -3.46
C VAL A 56 -0.46 1.53 -4.76
N MET A 57 -0.50 2.86 -4.81
CA MET A 57 -0.96 3.67 -5.95
C MET A 57 0.04 4.81 -6.25
N VAL A 58 1.33 4.45 -6.33
CA VAL A 58 2.43 5.38 -6.64
C VAL A 58 2.92 5.21 -8.10
N PRO A 59 3.75 6.12 -8.64
CA PRO A 59 4.29 5.96 -9.99
C PRO A 59 5.08 4.66 -10.15
N ALA A 60 4.88 3.98 -11.28
CA ALA A 60 5.58 2.75 -11.63
C ALA A 60 7.11 2.91 -11.66
N GLY A 61 7.83 1.82 -11.43
CA GLY A 61 9.29 1.78 -11.41
C GLY A 61 9.84 2.02 -10.00
N ALA A 62 10.80 2.93 -9.87
CA ALA A 62 11.58 3.09 -8.63
C ALA A 62 10.73 3.46 -7.40
N ALA A 63 9.63 4.21 -7.57
CA ALA A 63 8.78 4.59 -6.44
C ALA A 63 7.97 3.39 -5.92
N THR A 64 7.40 2.57 -6.81
CA THR A 64 6.76 1.30 -6.43
C THR A 64 7.75 0.36 -5.77
N GLN A 65 8.93 0.13 -6.39
CA GLN A 65 9.94 -0.77 -5.82
C GLN A 65 10.36 -0.35 -4.41
N ALA A 66 10.68 0.93 -4.20
CA ALA A 66 11.07 1.43 -2.88
C ALA A 66 9.94 1.23 -1.84
N THR A 67 8.68 1.39 -2.25
CA THR A 67 7.52 1.15 -1.39
C THR A 67 7.39 -0.33 -1.04
N VAL A 68 7.55 -1.23 -2.01
CA VAL A 68 7.51 -2.69 -1.81
C VAL A 68 8.64 -3.14 -0.89
N ASP A 69 9.86 -2.63 -1.08
CA ASP A 69 11.01 -2.95 -0.24
C ASP A 69 10.78 -2.56 1.23
N GLU A 70 10.20 -1.37 1.48
CA GLU A 70 9.88 -0.92 2.84
C GLU A 70 8.72 -1.73 3.45
N LEU A 71 7.66 -1.99 2.68
CA LEU A 71 6.53 -2.81 3.14
C LEU A 71 6.97 -4.25 3.46
N LYS A 72 7.91 -4.81 2.70
CA LYS A 72 8.49 -6.12 2.97
C LYS A 72 9.12 -6.20 4.36
N GLU A 73 9.70 -5.11 4.87
CA GLU A 73 10.29 -5.08 6.21
C GLU A 73 9.26 -4.86 7.33
N LEU A 74 8.10 -4.27 7.02
CA LEU A 74 7.08 -3.91 7.99
C LEU A 74 5.93 -4.92 8.11
N LEU A 75 5.59 -5.60 7.02
CA LEU A 75 4.48 -6.55 6.96
C LEU A 75 4.88 -7.93 7.49
N SER A 76 3.85 -8.71 7.87
CA SER A 76 4.00 -10.06 8.42
C SER A 76 3.40 -11.11 7.48
N GLU A 77 3.69 -12.39 7.74
CA GLU A 77 3.10 -13.51 7.02
C GLU A 77 1.56 -13.42 7.00
N GLY A 78 0.97 -13.61 5.81
CA GLY A 78 -0.47 -13.51 5.57
C GLY A 78 -1.00 -12.09 5.30
N ASP A 79 -0.16 -11.06 5.43
CA ASP A 79 -0.49 -9.72 4.94
C ASP A 79 -0.43 -9.69 3.40
N VAL A 80 -1.09 -8.70 2.79
CA VAL A 80 -1.26 -8.58 1.33
C VAL A 80 -0.83 -7.20 0.84
N VAL A 81 -0.07 -7.17 -0.25
CA VAL A 81 0.25 -5.94 -1.00
C VAL A 81 -0.46 -5.95 -2.34
N VAL A 82 -1.22 -4.88 -2.63
CA VAL A 82 -1.91 -4.70 -3.91
C VAL A 82 -1.24 -3.56 -4.67
N ASP A 83 -0.55 -3.84 -5.78
CA ASP A 83 -0.13 -2.80 -6.71
C ASP A 83 -1.34 -2.40 -7.61
N GLY A 84 -1.84 -1.17 -7.44
CA GLY A 84 -2.82 -0.58 -8.35
C GLY A 84 -2.29 0.62 -9.10
N GLY A 85 -0.97 0.75 -9.22
CA GLY A 85 -0.32 1.61 -10.18
C GLY A 85 -0.40 1.06 -11.61
N ASN A 86 0.33 1.70 -12.52
CA ASN A 86 0.48 1.25 -13.91
C ASN A 86 1.83 0.56 -14.10
N SER A 87 2.20 -0.33 -13.17
CA SER A 87 3.43 -1.12 -13.24
C SER A 87 3.39 -2.08 -14.43
N ARG A 88 4.57 -2.49 -14.92
CA ARG A 88 4.64 -3.53 -15.94
C ARG A 88 4.36 -4.87 -15.28
N TRP A 89 3.61 -5.75 -15.94
CA TRP A 89 3.29 -7.08 -15.39
C TRP A 89 4.52 -7.91 -14.97
N THR A 90 5.68 -7.69 -15.61
CA THR A 90 6.95 -8.35 -15.22
C THR A 90 7.49 -7.87 -13.87
N ASP A 91 7.14 -6.65 -13.46
CA ASP A 91 7.51 -6.12 -12.15
C ASP A 91 6.64 -6.79 -11.07
N ASP A 92 5.38 -7.10 -11.36
CA ASP A 92 4.48 -7.81 -10.44
C ASP A 92 5.02 -9.19 -10.06
N GLU A 93 5.52 -9.97 -11.04
CA GLU A 93 6.15 -11.27 -10.79
C GLU A 93 7.37 -11.15 -9.87
N LYS A 94 8.17 -10.10 -10.08
CA LYS A 94 9.34 -9.81 -9.26
C LYS A 94 8.93 -9.46 -7.83
N HIS A 95 7.96 -8.54 -7.65
CA HIS A 95 7.49 -8.13 -6.33
C HIS A 95 6.83 -9.29 -5.57
N ALA A 96 6.03 -10.10 -6.26
CA ALA A 96 5.42 -11.29 -5.69
C ALA A 96 6.47 -12.30 -5.21
N ALA A 97 7.53 -12.53 -5.99
CA ALA A 97 8.64 -13.38 -5.56
C ALA A 97 9.38 -12.79 -4.35
N GLU A 98 9.63 -11.48 -4.34
CA GLU A 98 10.33 -10.79 -3.25
C GLU A 98 9.56 -10.80 -1.93
N LEU A 99 8.25 -10.59 -1.98
CA LEU A 99 7.32 -10.60 -0.83
C LEU A 99 7.01 -12.03 -0.37
N GLY A 100 6.86 -12.96 -1.31
CA GLY A 100 6.56 -14.37 -1.03
C GLY A 100 7.62 -15.06 -0.18
N VAL A 101 8.89 -14.61 -0.21
CA VAL A 101 9.94 -15.09 0.71
C VAL A 101 9.58 -14.89 2.19
N LYS A 102 8.75 -13.90 2.52
CA LYS A 102 8.25 -13.63 3.87
C LYS A 102 6.80 -14.11 4.09
N GLY A 103 6.21 -14.83 3.14
CA GLY A 103 4.82 -15.26 3.20
C GLY A 103 3.81 -14.10 3.08
N ILE A 104 4.23 -12.98 2.48
CA ILE A 104 3.35 -11.87 2.13
C ILE A 104 2.80 -12.14 0.73
N GLY A 105 1.48 -11.98 0.58
CA GLY A 105 0.73 -12.24 -0.65
C GLY A 105 0.58 -11.05 -1.57
#